data_AF-A0A9X0JXI8-F1
#
_entry.id   AF-A0A9X0JXI8-F1
#
_cell.length_a   1.000
_cell.length_b   1.000
_cell.length_c   1.000
_cell.angle_alpha   90.00
_cell.angle_beta   90.00
_cell.angle_gamma   90.00
#
_symmetry.space_group_name_H-M   'P 1'
#
loop_
_entity.id
_entity.type
_entity.pdbx_description
1 polymer ?
#
loop_
_entity_poly.entity_id
_entity_poly.type
_entity_poly.pdbx_seq_one_letter_code
_entity_poly.pdbx_strand_id
1 'polypeptide(L)'
;RDGILWFSSSGEEIEPPDSVTFHIWTAYSPFTTWVQIVKDWMKTKGDTGKRKTFVNTTLGETWEAKIGERPDAEVMAERKEHYSAPVPDRVAYLTAGIDSQLDRYEMRVWGWGPGEESWLIDRQIIMGRHDDEQTLLRVDEAINKTYTRRNGAEMSISRICWDTGGIDPTIVYERSKKHGLFRVIPIKGASVYGKPVASMPRKRNKNGVYLTEIGTDTAKEQIYNRFTLTPEGDEPLPGAVHFPNNPDIFDLTEAQQLTAEEQVEKWVDG
;
A
#
# COMPACT_ATOMS: atom_id res chain seq x y z
N ARG A 1 -27.54 40.55 -16.78
CA ARG A 1 -28.00 39.29 -17.40
C ARG A 1 -28.59 38.46 -16.27
N ASP A 2 -29.82 38.03 -16.44
CA ASP A 2 -30.76 37.46 -15.46
C ASP A 2 -30.51 35.98 -15.09
N GLY A 3 -29.46 35.35 -15.61
CA GLY A 3 -29.04 34.00 -15.24
C GLY A 3 -29.90 32.88 -15.83
N ILE A 4 -30.84 33.22 -16.71
CA ILE A 4 -31.78 32.28 -17.36
C ILE A 4 -31.31 31.93 -18.79
N LEU A 5 -30.67 32.88 -19.47
CA LEU A 5 -30.15 32.70 -20.83
C LEU A 5 -28.68 32.28 -20.81
N TRP A 6 -28.36 31.23 -21.56
CA TRP A 6 -27.00 30.71 -21.72
C TRP A 6 -26.39 31.25 -23.00
N PHE A 7 -25.10 31.57 -22.96
CA PHE A 7 -24.39 32.10 -24.12
C PHE A 7 -23.09 31.35 -24.34
N SER A 8 -22.74 31.13 -25.61
CA SER A 8 -21.43 30.60 -25.99
C SER A 8 -20.30 31.60 -25.70
N SER A 9 -19.05 31.17 -25.86
CA SER A 9 -17.87 32.05 -25.79
C SER A 9 -17.87 33.14 -26.87
N SER A 10 -18.64 32.98 -27.95
CA SER A 10 -18.85 33.99 -29.00
C SER A 10 -20.03 34.93 -28.72
N GLY A 11 -20.80 34.70 -27.65
CA GLY A 11 -21.91 35.57 -27.24
C GLY A 11 -23.26 35.25 -27.89
N GLU A 12 -23.37 34.14 -28.61
CA GLU A 12 -24.64 33.64 -29.16
C GLU A 12 -25.42 32.89 -28.08
N GLU A 13 -26.74 33.02 -28.08
CA GLU A 13 -27.62 32.29 -27.15
C GLU A 13 -27.59 30.79 -27.48
N ILE A 14 -27.40 29.96 -26.46
CA ILE A 14 -27.36 28.50 -26.57
C ILE A 14 -28.42 27.87 -25.68
N GLU A 15 -28.78 26.63 -26.00
CA GLU A 15 -29.62 25.83 -25.09
C GLU A 15 -28.91 25.63 -23.74
N PRO A 16 -29.66 25.64 -22.62
CA PRO A 16 -29.10 25.36 -21.31
C PRO A 16 -28.40 24.00 -21.28
N PRO A 17 -27.12 23.93 -20.87
CA PRO A 17 -26.41 22.66 -20.76
C PRO A 17 -27.00 21.80 -19.63
N ASP A 18 -26.99 20.48 -19.82
CA ASP A 18 -27.49 19.51 -18.83
C ASP A 18 -26.76 19.59 -17.48
N SER A 19 -25.51 20.06 -17.48
CA SER A 19 -24.74 20.30 -16.25
C SER A 19 -23.81 21.50 -16.41
N VAL A 20 -23.65 22.24 -15.32
CA VAL A 20 -22.78 23.42 -15.23
C VAL A 20 -21.87 23.19 -14.05
N THR A 21 -20.57 23.37 -14.26
CA THR A 21 -19.56 23.29 -13.21
C THR A 21 -18.66 24.52 -13.25
N PHE A 22 -17.93 24.75 -12.17
CA PHE A 22 -16.98 25.84 -12.05
C PHE A 22 -15.67 25.32 -11.44
N HIS A 23 -14.56 25.89 -11.89
CA HIS A 23 -13.24 25.68 -11.28
C HIS A 23 -13.05 26.80 -10.25
N ILE A 24 -13.03 26.46 -8.95
CA ILE A 24 -12.77 27.43 -7.90
C ILE A 24 -11.95 26.83 -6.76
N TRP A 25 -10.96 27.58 -6.31
CA TRP A 25 -10.15 27.20 -5.17
C TRP A 25 -10.91 27.41 -3.85
N THR A 26 -10.85 26.42 -2.94
CA THR A 26 -11.48 26.51 -1.61
C THR A 26 -10.96 27.69 -0.77
N ALA A 27 -9.77 28.24 -1.05
CA ALA A 27 -9.27 29.42 -0.34
C ALA A 27 -10.16 30.67 -0.47
N TYR A 28 -11.04 30.72 -1.48
CA TYR A 28 -12.04 31.78 -1.63
C TYR A 28 -13.31 31.53 -0.80
N SER A 29 -13.44 30.37 -0.17
CA SER A 29 -14.61 30.01 0.64
C SER A 29 -14.53 30.61 2.05
N PRO A 30 -15.58 31.30 2.53
CA PRO A 30 -15.65 31.77 3.91
C PRO A 30 -15.86 30.63 4.92
N PHE A 31 -16.11 29.40 4.45
CA PHE A 31 -16.37 28.23 5.30
C PHE A 31 -15.10 27.45 5.67
N THR A 32 -13.92 27.84 5.18
CA THR A 32 -12.64 27.24 5.57
C THR A 32 -11.62 28.32 5.95
N THR A 33 -10.57 27.92 6.67
CA THR A 33 -9.46 28.80 7.01
C THR A 33 -8.18 28.33 6.33
N TRP A 34 -7.25 29.25 6.06
CA TRP A 34 -5.91 28.91 5.56
C TRP A 34 -5.19 27.87 6.42
N VAL A 35 -5.32 27.96 7.75
CA VAL A 35 -4.74 26.99 8.68
C VAL A 35 -5.31 25.58 8.47
N GLN A 36 -6.62 25.48 8.24
CA GLN A 36 -7.27 24.20 7.97
C GLN A 36 -6.81 23.60 6.63
N ILE A 37 -6.73 24.42 5.58
CA ILE A 37 -6.19 24.02 4.27
C ILE A 37 -4.77 23.46 4.41
N VAL A 38 -3.89 24.13 5.17
CA VAL A 38 -2.51 23.66 5.40
C VAL A 38 -2.50 22.33 6.19
N LYS A 39 -3.34 22.19 7.21
CA LYS A 39 -3.45 20.92 7.96
C LYS A 39 -3.91 19.78 7.07
N ASP A 40 -4.89 20.02 6.21
CA ASP A 40 -5.41 19.01 5.30
C ASP A 40 -4.37 18.66 4.23
N TRP A 41 -3.62 19.63 3.71
CA TRP A 41 -2.46 19.38 2.85
C TRP A 41 -1.42 18.48 3.54
N MET A 42 -1.08 18.77 4.79
CA MET A 42 -0.09 17.97 5.53
C MET A 42 -0.55 16.53 5.76
N LYS A 43 -1.86 16.28 5.87
CA LYS A 43 -2.42 14.91 5.93
C LYS A 43 -2.36 14.16 4.60
N THR A 44 -2.11 14.85 3.48
CA THR A 44 -1.94 14.20 2.16
C THR A 44 -0.52 13.69 1.92
N LYS A 45 0.46 14.10 2.73
CA LYS A 45 1.84 13.63 2.57
C LYS A 45 1.91 12.10 2.73
N GLY A 46 2.48 11.42 1.73
CA GLY A 46 2.57 9.96 1.69
C GLY A 46 1.27 9.23 1.32
N ASP A 47 0.20 9.97 0.98
CA ASP A 47 -1.11 9.43 0.59
C ASP A 47 -1.63 10.17 -0.65
N THR A 48 -1.36 9.60 -1.83
CA THR A 48 -1.75 10.17 -3.12
C THR A 48 -3.25 10.12 -3.37
N GLY A 49 -3.99 9.20 -2.78
CA GLY A 49 -5.45 9.20 -2.82
C GLY A 49 -6.00 10.46 -2.15
N LYS A 50 -5.53 10.75 -0.92
CA LYS A 50 -5.85 12.00 -0.22
C LYS A 50 -5.31 13.23 -0.96
N ARG A 51 -4.14 13.13 -1.59
CA ARG A 51 -3.55 14.23 -2.39
C ARG A 51 -4.39 14.54 -3.62
N LYS A 52 -4.84 13.52 -4.36
CA LYS A 52 -5.77 13.64 -5.48
C LYS A 52 -7.09 14.25 -5.02
N THR A 53 -7.66 13.77 -3.93
CA THR A 53 -8.87 14.39 -3.34
C THR A 53 -8.61 15.85 -3.02
N PHE A 54 -7.50 16.18 -2.35
CA PHE A 54 -7.17 17.57 -2.01
C PHE A 54 -6.99 18.45 -3.25
N VAL A 55 -6.29 17.99 -4.29
CA VAL A 55 -6.12 18.77 -5.52
C VAL A 55 -7.48 18.99 -6.21
N ASN A 56 -8.27 17.94 -6.39
CA ASN A 56 -9.56 18.04 -7.06
C ASN A 56 -10.58 18.86 -6.27
N THR A 57 -10.73 18.60 -4.97
CA THR A 57 -11.80 19.21 -4.16
C THR A 57 -11.37 20.45 -3.41
N THR A 58 -10.11 20.53 -2.99
CA THR A 58 -9.59 21.70 -2.27
C THR A 58 -9.05 22.72 -3.25
N LEU A 59 -8.14 22.36 -4.16
CA LEU A 59 -7.56 23.28 -5.16
C LEU A 59 -8.50 23.57 -6.33
N GLY A 60 -9.43 22.66 -6.60
CA GLY A 60 -10.31 22.72 -7.78
C GLY A 60 -9.62 22.26 -9.06
N GLU A 61 -8.33 21.93 -9.00
CA GLU A 61 -7.50 21.59 -10.15
C GLU A 61 -7.74 20.15 -10.64
N THR A 62 -7.56 19.92 -11.93
CA THR A 62 -7.57 18.58 -12.51
C THR A 62 -6.30 17.85 -12.11
N TRP A 63 -6.43 16.78 -11.34
CA TRP A 63 -5.31 15.89 -11.06
C TRP A 63 -5.01 14.99 -12.26
N GLU A 64 -3.97 15.33 -13.01
CA GLU A 64 -3.27 14.36 -13.85
C GLU A 64 -2.42 13.50 -12.93
N ALA A 65 -2.93 12.30 -12.64
CA ALA A 65 -2.06 11.31 -12.06
C ALA A 65 -0.99 11.00 -13.11
N LYS A 66 0.28 10.94 -12.70
CA LYS A 66 1.29 10.19 -13.45
C LYS A 66 0.96 8.69 -13.39
N ILE A 67 -0.24 8.32 -13.84
CA ILE A 67 -0.64 6.94 -14.06
C ILE A 67 0.19 6.49 -15.26
N GLY A 68 0.93 5.40 -15.07
CA GLY A 68 1.52 4.67 -16.19
C GLY A 68 3.04 4.59 -16.21
N GLU A 69 3.79 5.44 -15.49
CA GLU A 69 5.22 5.17 -15.32
C GLU A 69 5.41 4.13 -14.22
N ARG A 70 5.47 2.87 -14.65
CA ARG A 70 6.03 1.77 -13.86
C ARG A 70 7.33 2.28 -13.21
N PRO A 71 7.47 2.21 -11.88
CA PRO A 71 8.77 2.40 -11.25
C PRO A 71 9.73 1.41 -11.91
N ASP A 72 10.70 1.93 -12.63
CA ASP A 72 11.67 1.13 -13.35
C ASP A 72 12.39 0.20 -12.35
N ALA A 73 12.37 -1.10 -12.63
CA ALA A 73 12.83 -2.12 -11.69
C ALA A 73 14.35 -2.00 -11.50
N GLU A 74 15.07 -1.65 -12.56
CA GLU A 74 16.50 -1.37 -12.53
C GLU A 74 16.79 -0.13 -11.65
N VAL A 75 16.06 0.97 -11.84
CA VAL A 75 16.18 2.18 -11.01
C VAL A 75 15.88 1.88 -9.55
N MET A 76 14.86 1.06 -9.26
CA MET A 76 14.55 0.68 -7.88
C MET A 76 15.62 -0.24 -7.27
N ALA A 77 16.19 -1.15 -8.07
CA ALA A 77 17.30 -2.02 -7.65
C ALA A 77 18.59 -1.24 -7.37
N GLU A 78 18.76 -0.06 -7.95
CA GLU A 78 19.89 0.85 -7.67
C GLU A 78 19.71 1.63 -6.36
N ARG A 79 18.47 1.82 -5.87
CA ARG A 79 18.15 2.52 -4.60
C ARG A 79 18.42 1.69 -3.34
N LYS A 80 19.47 0.87 -3.37
CA LYS A 80 19.88 0.04 -2.25
C LYS A 80 20.63 0.86 -1.22
N GLU A 81 20.29 0.64 0.04
CA GLU A 81 20.83 1.39 1.17
C GLU A 81 21.54 0.45 2.15
N HIS A 82 22.61 0.92 2.79
CA HIS A 82 23.27 0.14 3.82
C HIS A 82 22.52 0.24 5.15
N TYR A 83 22.04 -0.89 5.67
CA TYR A 83 21.45 -0.94 7.01
C TYR A 83 22.50 -1.35 8.04
N SER A 84 22.73 -0.48 9.03
CA SER A 84 23.67 -0.74 10.14
C SER A 84 23.30 -1.92 11.05
N ALA A 85 22.07 -2.44 10.95
CA ALA A 85 21.53 -3.57 11.71
C ALA A 85 20.35 -4.15 10.91
N PRO A 86 19.91 -5.40 11.17
CA PRO A 86 18.74 -5.98 10.51
C PRO A 86 17.49 -5.08 10.60
N VAL A 87 17.28 -4.43 11.74
CA VAL A 87 16.21 -3.44 11.95
C VAL A 87 16.82 -2.05 12.10
N PRO A 88 16.60 -1.13 11.14
CA PRO A 88 17.00 0.27 11.26
C PRO A 88 16.36 0.96 12.48
N ASP A 89 17.07 1.90 13.11
CA ASP A 89 16.64 2.53 14.37
C ASP A 89 15.27 3.21 14.31
N ARG A 90 14.93 3.76 13.14
CA ARG A 90 13.68 4.49 12.89
C ARG A 90 12.46 3.58 12.81
N VAL A 91 12.67 2.27 12.67
CA VAL A 91 11.60 1.28 12.69
C VAL A 91 11.03 1.19 14.11
N ALA A 92 9.73 1.39 14.23
CA ALA A 92 8.96 1.27 15.46
C ALA A 92 8.06 0.01 15.47
N TYR A 93 7.70 -0.52 14.29
CA TYR A 93 6.78 -1.65 14.17
C TYR A 93 7.18 -2.60 13.04
N LEU A 94 7.02 -3.92 13.22
CA LEU A 94 7.27 -4.93 12.18
C LEU A 94 5.96 -5.61 11.77
N THR A 95 5.75 -5.72 10.47
CA THR A 95 4.70 -6.54 9.87
C THR A 95 5.26 -7.52 8.86
N ALA A 96 4.50 -8.54 8.49
CA ALA A 96 4.85 -9.39 7.35
C ALA A 96 3.67 -9.62 6.41
N GLY A 97 3.98 -9.93 5.16
CA GLY A 97 3.05 -10.50 4.18
C GLY A 97 3.52 -11.91 3.82
N ILE A 98 2.60 -12.87 3.75
CA ILE A 98 2.86 -14.23 3.26
C ILE A 98 2.00 -14.47 2.03
N ASP A 99 2.66 -14.83 0.92
CA ASP A 99 2.06 -15.36 -0.29
C ASP A 99 2.28 -16.87 -0.37
N SER A 100 1.28 -17.60 -0.86
CA SER A 100 1.28 -19.06 -0.89
C SER A 100 1.24 -19.58 -2.32
N GLN A 101 2.15 -20.47 -2.65
CA GLN A 101 2.13 -21.24 -3.90
C GLN A 101 2.12 -22.74 -3.59
N LEU A 102 1.85 -23.56 -4.62
CA LEU A 102 1.72 -25.01 -4.42
C LEU A 102 3.01 -25.67 -3.91
N ASP A 103 4.16 -25.09 -4.22
CA ASP A 103 5.52 -25.60 -3.99
C ASP A 103 6.38 -24.72 -3.06
N ARG A 104 5.87 -23.59 -2.59
CA ARG A 104 6.58 -22.70 -1.66
C ARG A 104 5.68 -21.69 -0.95
N TYR A 105 6.20 -21.12 0.13
CA TYR A 105 5.69 -19.89 0.75
C TYR A 105 6.71 -18.77 0.63
N GLU A 106 6.26 -17.57 0.30
CA GLU A 106 7.10 -16.38 0.25
C GLU A 106 6.66 -15.39 1.32
N MET A 107 7.56 -15.07 2.27
CA MET A 107 7.30 -14.10 3.31
C MET A 107 8.20 -12.88 3.17
N ARG A 108 7.62 -11.69 3.25
CA ARG A 108 8.34 -10.40 3.29
C ARG A 108 8.06 -9.70 4.59
N VAL A 109 9.11 -9.29 5.30
CA VAL A 109 9.00 -8.55 6.56
C VAL A 109 9.29 -7.07 6.30
N TRP A 110 8.38 -6.22 6.75
CA TRP A 110 8.44 -4.77 6.59
C TRP A 110 8.54 -4.10 7.96
N GLY A 111 9.50 -3.20 8.10
CA GLY A 111 9.61 -2.29 9.23
C GLY A 111 8.92 -0.97 8.91
N TRP A 112 8.29 -0.37 9.91
CA TRP A 112 7.52 0.86 9.78
C TRP A 112 7.97 1.91 10.79
N GLY A 113 8.16 3.12 10.30
CA GLY A 113 8.46 4.31 11.09
C GLY A 113 7.33 5.34 11.03
N PRO A 114 7.51 6.51 11.66
CA PRO A 114 6.58 7.61 11.58
C PRO A 114 6.28 8.01 10.13
N GLY A 115 5.01 8.34 9.84
CA GLY A 115 4.60 8.75 8.49
C GLY A 115 4.50 7.62 7.46
N GLU A 116 4.42 6.36 7.91
CA GLU A 116 4.36 5.17 7.04
C GLU A 116 5.59 4.99 6.13
N GLU A 117 6.72 5.59 6.51
CA GLU A 117 8.02 5.25 5.96
C GLU A 117 8.35 3.80 6.31
N SER A 118 8.87 3.05 5.34
CA SER A 118 9.02 1.61 5.47
C SER A 118 10.35 1.06 4.96
N TRP A 119 10.80 -0.04 5.57
CA TRP A 119 12.05 -0.72 5.25
C TRP A 119 11.76 -2.18 4.98
N LEU A 120 12.24 -2.71 3.85
CA LEU A 120 12.25 -4.16 3.63
C LEU A 120 13.31 -4.78 4.56
N ILE A 121 12.88 -5.56 5.54
CA ILE A 121 13.73 -6.11 6.61
C ILE A 121 14.24 -7.50 6.26
N ASP A 122 13.39 -8.32 5.64
CA ASP A 122 13.72 -9.71 5.36
C ASP A 122 12.83 -10.27 4.25
N ARG A 123 13.38 -11.26 3.53
CA ARG A 123 12.69 -12.04 2.52
C ARG A 123 12.99 -13.51 2.77
N GLN A 124 11.95 -14.30 2.99
CA GLN A 124 12.08 -15.73 3.28
C GLN A 124 11.28 -16.53 2.27
N ILE A 125 11.98 -17.39 1.52
CA ILE A 125 11.36 -18.34 0.59
C ILE A 125 11.45 -19.73 1.21
N ILE A 126 10.30 -20.28 1.59
CA ILE A 126 10.19 -21.57 2.26
C ILE A 126 9.72 -22.58 1.21
N MET A 127 10.69 -23.23 0.56
CA MET A 127 10.42 -24.26 -0.45
C MET A 127 9.81 -25.50 0.20
N GLY A 128 8.77 -26.07 -0.41
CA GLY A 128 8.10 -27.28 0.06
C GLY A 128 6.63 -27.31 -0.33
N ARG A 129 6.04 -28.50 -0.36
CA ARG A 129 4.61 -28.65 -0.69
C ARG A 129 3.78 -27.94 0.37
N HIS A 130 2.80 -27.16 -0.05
CA HIS A 130 2.03 -26.27 0.84
C HIS A 130 1.28 -26.98 2.00
N ASP A 131 0.84 -28.23 1.81
CA ASP A 131 0.09 -29.00 2.82
C ASP A 131 0.99 -29.93 3.66
N ASP A 132 2.30 -29.90 3.46
CA ASP A 132 3.26 -30.71 4.23
C ASP A 132 3.55 -30.08 5.60
N GLU A 133 3.38 -30.85 6.68
CA GLU A 133 3.51 -30.32 8.03
C GLU A 133 4.95 -29.85 8.34
N GLN A 134 5.99 -30.50 7.79
CA GLN A 134 7.37 -30.04 7.97
C GLN A 134 7.63 -28.68 7.29
N THR A 135 6.98 -28.45 6.15
CA THR A 135 6.99 -27.15 5.48
C THR A 135 6.25 -26.11 6.32
N LEU A 136 5.06 -26.43 6.82
CA LEU A 136 4.29 -25.52 7.66
C LEU A 136 4.96 -25.20 9.01
N LEU A 137 5.73 -26.13 9.59
CA LEU A 137 6.54 -25.86 10.79
C LEU A 137 7.62 -24.81 10.53
N ARG A 138 8.28 -24.84 9.36
CA ARG A 138 9.23 -23.79 8.96
C ARG A 138 8.55 -22.44 8.73
N VAL A 139 7.32 -22.44 8.22
CA VAL A 139 6.51 -21.21 8.14
C VAL A 139 6.19 -20.69 9.54
N ASP A 140 5.89 -21.57 10.49
CA ASP A 140 5.64 -21.19 11.88
C ASP A 140 6.89 -20.61 12.56
N GLU A 141 8.08 -21.13 12.24
CA GLU A 141 9.36 -20.55 12.67
C GLU A 141 9.56 -19.16 12.09
N ALA A 142 9.31 -18.96 10.79
CA ALA A 142 9.40 -17.66 10.14
C ALA A 142 8.43 -16.63 10.76
N ILE A 143 7.17 -17.02 11.01
CA ILE A 143 6.16 -16.20 11.70
C ILE A 143 6.64 -15.71 13.07
N ASN A 144 7.39 -16.54 13.78
CA ASN A 144 7.86 -16.27 15.14
C ASN A 144 9.29 -15.73 15.21
N LYS A 145 9.95 -15.53 14.06
CA LYS A 145 11.30 -14.96 13.99
C LYS A 145 11.34 -13.58 14.65
N THR A 146 12.41 -13.36 15.42
CA THR A 146 12.76 -12.07 15.99
C THR A 146 13.93 -11.46 15.23
N TYR A 147 14.03 -10.14 15.25
CA TYR A 147 15.07 -9.38 14.57
C TYR A 147 15.77 -8.46 15.55
N THR A 148 17.09 -8.43 15.49
CA THR A 148 17.92 -7.65 16.41
C THR A 148 18.10 -6.22 15.90
N ARG A 149 17.90 -5.25 16.79
CA ARG A 149 18.23 -3.84 16.58
C ARG A 149 19.70 -3.55 16.88
N ARG A 150 20.20 -2.38 16.49
CA ARG A 150 21.59 -1.98 16.75
C ARG A 150 21.97 -2.02 18.24
N ASN A 151 21.02 -1.70 19.12
CA ASN A 151 21.22 -1.73 20.58
C ASN A 151 21.12 -3.14 21.19
N GLY A 152 21.00 -4.19 20.38
CA GLY A 152 20.86 -5.58 20.83
C GLY A 152 19.44 -5.98 21.24
N ALA A 153 18.48 -5.05 21.26
CA ALA A 153 17.09 -5.39 21.57
C ALA A 153 16.47 -6.22 20.44
N GLU A 154 15.70 -7.23 20.80
CA GLU A 154 14.95 -8.04 19.85
C GLU A 154 13.58 -7.43 19.55
N MET A 155 13.15 -7.57 18.30
CA MET A 155 11.87 -7.10 17.82
C MET A 155 11.15 -8.23 17.07
N SER A 156 9.93 -8.55 17.49
CA SER A 156 9.11 -9.59 16.87
C SER A 156 8.18 -9.02 15.80
N ILE A 157 7.77 -9.88 14.86
CA ILE A 157 6.75 -9.57 13.87
C ILE A 157 5.39 -9.46 14.58
N SER A 158 4.82 -8.27 14.55
CA SER A 158 3.62 -7.94 15.35
C SER A 158 2.32 -8.30 14.64
N ARG A 159 2.26 -8.16 13.31
CA ARG A 159 1.11 -8.53 12.47
C ARG A 159 1.54 -9.11 11.14
N ILE A 160 0.78 -10.06 10.64
CA ILE A 160 1.04 -10.80 9.42
C ILE A 160 -0.25 -10.87 8.62
N CYS A 161 -0.21 -10.40 7.39
CA CYS A 161 -1.26 -10.65 6.41
C CYS A 161 -0.87 -11.90 5.62
N TRP A 162 -1.72 -12.92 5.59
CA TRP A 162 -1.47 -14.13 4.84
C TRP A 162 -2.56 -14.27 3.77
N ASP A 163 -2.15 -14.21 2.51
CA ASP A 163 -3.10 -14.38 1.42
C ASP A 163 -3.65 -15.80 1.37
N THR A 164 -4.96 -15.89 1.18
CA THR A 164 -5.70 -17.15 1.12
C THR A 164 -5.74 -17.72 -0.30
N GLY A 165 -5.28 -16.96 -1.30
CA GLY A 165 -5.10 -17.42 -2.67
C GLY A 165 -3.99 -18.46 -2.83
N GLY A 166 -3.99 -19.15 -3.98
CA GLY A 166 -2.93 -20.09 -4.39
C GLY A 166 -2.99 -21.50 -3.80
N ILE A 167 -3.59 -21.68 -2.61
CA ILE A 167 -3.68 -22.98 -1.90
C ILE A 167 -5.06 -23.15 -1.24
N ASP A 168 -5.28 -24.26 -0.51
CA ASP A 168 -6.47 -24.41 0.34
C ASP A 168 -6.49 -23.33 1.46
N PRO A 169 -7.48 -22.41 1.48
CA PRO A 169 -7.57 -21.36 2.50
C PRO A 169 -7.65 -21.89 3.94
N THR A 170 -8.07 -23.13 4.13
CA THR A 170 -8.19 -23.77 5.44
C THR A 170 -6.84 -23.82 6.15
N ILE A 171 -5.74 -24.03 5.42
CA ILE A 171 -4.37 -24.03 5.98
C ILE A 171 -4.08 -22.67 6.64
N VAL A 172 -4.38 -21.57 5.95
CA VAL A 172 -4.21 -20.21 6.45
C VAL A 172 -5.12 -19.93 7.64
N TYR A 173 -6.36 -20.42 7.61
CA TYR A 173 -7.31 -20.28 8.73
C TYR A 173 -6.84 -21.00 9.99
N GLU A 174 -6.31 -22.22 9.85
CA GLU A 174 -5.74 -22.95 10.99
C GLU A 174 -4.52 -22.23 11.57
N ARG A 175 -3.64 -21.69 10.73
CA ARG A 175 -2.49 -20.90 11.20
C ARG A 175 -2.89 -19.57 11.84
N SER A 176 -3.95 -18.93 11.36
CA SER A 176 -4.55 -17.76 12.02
C SER A 176 -5.04 -18.09 13.43
N LYS A 177 -5.73 -19.22 13.60
CA LYS A 177 -6.17 -19.68 14.93
C LYS A 177 -5.00 -20.06 15.83
N LYS A 178 -3.97 -20.74 15.29
CA LYS A 178 -2.77 -21.19 16.02
C LYS A 178 -1.93 -20.03 16.56
N HIS A 179 -1.66 -19.02 15.74
CA HIS A 179 -0.74 -17.91 16.08
C HIS A 179 -1.45 -16.66 16.60
N GLY A 180 -2.79 -16.64 16.54
CA GLY A 180 -3.64 -15.57 17.04
C GLY A 180 -4.35 -14.81 15.92
N LEU A 181 -5.69 -14.70 16.06
CA LEU A 181 -6.60 -14.15 15.04
C LEU A 181 -6.35 -12.69 14.66
N PHE A 182 -5.67 -11.94 15.52
CA PHE A 182 -5.31 -10.54 15.28
C PHE A 182 -3.82 -10.35 14.96
N ARG A 183 -3.06 -11.45 14.99
CA ARG A 183 -1.64 -11.49 14.64
C ARG A 183 -1.45 -12.02 13.24
N VAL A 184 -1.98 -13.21 12.93
CA VAL A 184 -1.99 -13.77 11.58
C VAL A 184 -3.40 -13.59 11.00
N ILE A 185 -3.53 -12.67 10.05
CA ILE A 185 -4.78 -12.21 9.48
C ILE A 185 -4.92 -12.79 8.07
N PRO A 186 -5.88 -13.71 7.83
CA PRO A 186 -6.18 -14.18 6.49
C PRO A 186 -6.74 -13.02 5.66
N ILE A 187 -6.16 -12.80 4.49
CA ILE A 187 -6.60 -11.77 3.55
C ILE A 187 -7.10 -12.40 2.23
N LYS A 188 -7.91 -11.65 1.51
CA LYS A 188 -8.25 -11.93 0.11
C LYS A 188 -8.39 -10.61 -0.65
N GLY A 189 -8.07 -10.63 -1.94
CA GLY A 189 -8.37 -9.50 -2.82
C GLY A 189 -9.87 -9.28 -2.98
N ALA A 190 -10.28 -8.02 -3.03
CA ALA A 190 -11.63 -7.63 -3.38
C ALA A 190 -11.88 -7.89 -4.87
N SER A 191 -13.09 -8.34 -5.22
CA SER A 191 -13.49 -8.56 -6.61
C SER A 191 -14.05 -7.29 -7.29
N VAL A 192 -14.07 -6.16 -6.59
CA VAL A 192 -14.65 -4.89 -7.06
C VAL A 192 -13.64 -3.78 -6.86
N TYR A 193 -13.49 -2.93 -7.87
CA TYR A 193 -12.61 -1.77 -7.88
C TYR A 193 -13.04 -0.70 -6.85
N GLY A 194 -12.08 0.08 -6.34
CA GLY A 194 -12.33 1.22 -5.46
C GLY A 194 -12.70 0.84 -4.03
N LYS A 195 -12.36 -0.37 -3.60
CA LYS A 195 -12.52 -0.81 -2.21
C LYS A 195 -11.40 -0.22 -1.34
N PRO A 196 -11.66 0.07 -0.05
CA PRO A 196 -10.61 0.49 0.87
C PRO A 196 -9.48 -0.54 0.92
N VAL A 197 -8.24 -0.07 1.15
CA VAL A 197 -7.03 -0.92 1.26
C VAL A 197 -7.27 -2.13 2.16
N ALA A 198 -7.95 -1.95 3.31
CA ALA A 198 -8.35 -3.05 4.17
C ALA A 198 -9.75 -2.85 4.72
N SER A 199 -10.59 -3.88 4.57
CA SER A 199 -11.95 -3.95 5.10
C SER A 199 -12.07 -5.12 6.08
N MET A 200 -11.67 -4.88 7.34
CA MET A 200 -11.70 -5.93 8.36
C MET A 200 -13.13 -6.20 8.84
N PRO A 201 -13.60 -7.47 8.82
CA PRO A 201 -14.96 -7.79 9.24
C PRO A 201 -15.14 -7.66 10.76
N ARG A 202 -16.34 -7.29 11.21
CA ARG A 202 -16.69 -7.20 12.64
C ARG A 202 -16.91 -8.56 13.31
N LYS A 203 -17.25 -9.58 12.52
CA LYS A 203 -17.58 -10.93 12.99
C LYS A 203 -16.69 -11.96 12.30
N ARG A 204 -16.44 -13.06 12.99
CA ARG A 204 -15.74 -14.23 12.45
C ARG A 204 -16.62 -14.93 11.42
N ASN A 205 -16.00 -15.53 10.40
CA ASN A 205 -16.70 -16.39 9.44
C ASN A 205 -16.97 -17.79 10.05
N LYS A 206 -17.56 -18.69 9.25
CA LYS A 206 -17.84 -20.08 9.65
C LYS A 206 -16.60 -20.89 10.07
N ASN A 207 -15.41 -20.49 9.61
CA ASN A 207 -14.13 -21.12 9.96
C ASN A 207 -13.48 -20.48 11.21
N GLY A 208 -14.14 -19.52 11.86
CA GLY A 208 -13.68 -18.91 13.11
C GLY A 208 -12.63 -17.81 12.95
N VAL A 209 -12.43 -17.26 11.75
CA VAL A 209 -11.42 -16.23 11.47
C VAL A 209 -12.03 -14.92 10.95
N TYR A 210 -11.26 -13.83 11.03
CA TYR A 210 -11.60 -12.54 10.42
C TYR A 210 -10.97 -12.42 9.02
N LEU A 211 -11.61 -13.03 8.03
CA LEU A 211 -11.16 -12.92 6.63
C LEU A 211 -11.30 -11.48 6.15
N THR A 212 -10.18 -10.80 5.98
CA THR A 212 -10.13 -9.37 5.65
C THR A 212 -10.04 -9.18 4.14
N GLU A 213 -10.91 -8.34 3.60
CA GLU A 213 -10.92 -8.03 2.17
C GLU A 213 -9.99 -6.84 1.89
N ILE A 214 -9.16 -6.96 0.86
CA ILE A 214 -8.16 -5.96 0.46
C ILE A 214 -8.55 -5.36 -0.88
N GLY A 215 -8.74 -4.04 -0.94
CA GLY A 215 -8.85 -3.32 -2.21
C GLY A 215 -7.49 -3.26 -2.88
N THR A 216 -7.20 -4.24 -3.74
CA THR A 216 -5.86 -4.45 -4.32
C THR A 216 -5.47 -3.31 -5.26
N ASP A 217 -6.41 -2.76 -6.02
CA ASP A 217 -6.22 -1.59 -6.88
C ASP A 217 -5.76 -0.36 -6.08
N THR A 218 -6.51 -0.03 -5.02
CA THR A 218 -6.24 1.14 -4.17
C THR A 218 -4.93 0.97 -3.41
N ALA A 219 -4.64 -0.26 -2.93
CA ALA A 219 -3.37 -0.56 -2.26
C ALA A 219 -2.17 -0.40 -3.19
N LYS A 220 -2.25 -0.94 -4.41
CA LYS A 220 -1.17 -0.85 -5.41
C LYS A 220 -0.92 0.59 -5.82
N GLU A 221 -1.96 1.37 -6.10
CA GLU A 221 -1.81 2.79 -6.42
C GLU A 221 -1.05 3.52 -5.31
N GLN A 222 -1.40 3.28 -4.04
CA GLN A 222 -0.70 3.89 -2.92
C GLN A 222 0.78 3.45 -2.84
N ILE A 223 1.08 2.17 -3.04
CA ILE A 223 2.44 1.62 -3.00
C ILE A 223 3.30 2.18 -4.16
N TYR A 224 2.78 2.19 -5.38
CA TYR A 224 3.52 2.69 -6.54
C TYR A 224 3.85 4.18 -6.41
N ASN A 225 2.92 4.96 -5.88
CA ASN A 225 3.19 6.35 -5.57
C ASN A 225 4.31 6.51 -4.53
N ARG A 226 4.39 5.63 -3.54
CA ARG A 226 5.50 5.62 -2.57
C ARG A 226 6.83 5.27 -3.22
N PHE A 227 6.86 4.39 -4.21
CA PHE A 227 8.08 4.07 -4.97
C PHE A 227 8.61 5.27 -5.78
N THR A 228 7.78 6.28 -6.08
CA THR A 228 8.27 7.52 -6.71
C THR A 228 9.02 8.43 -5.74
N LEU A 229 8.85 8.24 -4.42
CA LEU A 229 9.55 9.03 -3.41
C LEU A 229 11.02 8.62 -3.38
N THR A 230 11.90 9.61 -3.46
CA THR A 230 13.35 9.40 -3.41
C THR A 230 13.87 10.09 -2.16
N PRO A 231 14.24 9.35 -1.10
CA PRO A 231 14.85 9.93 0.08
C PRO A 231 16.23 10.51 -0.27
N GLU A 232 16.55 11.69 0.25
CA GLU A 232 17.85 12.33 0.11
C GLU A 232 18.60 12.24 1.44
N GLY A 233 19.65 11.41 1.49
CA GLY A 233 20.39 11.16 2.72
C GLY A 233 19.56 10.43 3.79
N ASP A 234 19.81 10.75 5.06
CA ASP A 234 19.15 10.10 6.21
C ASP A 234 17.90 10.85 6.72
N GLU A 235 17.47 11.90 6.01
CA GLU A 235 16.33 12.73 6.43
C GLU A 235 15.00 11.97 6.33
N PRO A 236 14.13 12.05 7.35
CA PRO A 236 12.79 11.46 7.30
C PRO A 236 11.95 11.91 6.11
N LEU A 237 11.44 10.93 5.35
CA LEU A 237 10.54 11.17 4.24
C LEU A 237 9.27 10.31 4.41
N PRO A 238 8.14 10.90 4.88
CA PRO A 238 6.89 10.18 5.06
C PRO A 238 6.45 9.42 3.81
N GLY A 239 6.23 8.11 3.96
CA GLY A 239 5.82 7.20 2.91
C GLY A 239 6.97 6.67 2.04
N ALA A 240 8.23 7.08 2.24
CA ALA A 240 9.35 6.52 1.50
C ALA A 240 9.53 5.03 1.80
N VAL A 241 10.00 4.30 0.79
CA VAL A 241 10.28 2.86 0.89
C VAL A 241 11.77 2.64 0.68
N HIS A 242 12.37 1.97 1.64
CA HIS A 242 13.81 1.73 1.71
C HIS A 242 14.11 0.25 1.45
N PHE A 243 15.16 0.00 0.69
CA PHE A 243 15.60 -1.34 0.33
C PHE A 243 17.03 -1.63 0.79
N PRO A 244 17.29 -2.79 1.42
CA PRO A 244 18.62 -3.11 1.91
C PRO A 244 19.57 -3.42 0.76
N ASN A 245 20.82 -3.01 0.90
CA ASN A 245 21.93 -3.53 0.10
C ASN A 245 22.33 -4.94 0.58
N ASN A 246 21.41 -5.89 0.40
CA ASN A 246 21.61 -7.30 0.71
C ASN A 246 20.93 -8.13 -0.39
N PRO A 247 21.68 -8.84 -1.24
CA PRO A 247 21.11 -9.59 -2.37
C PRO A 247 20.23 -10.77 -1.94
N ASP A 248 20.38 -11.30 -0.73
CA ASP A 248 19.50 -12.37 -0.23
C ASP A 248 18.08 -11.84 0.04
N ILE A 249 17.98 -10.56 0.41
CA ILE A 249 16.71 -9.90 0.75
C ILE A 249 16.14 -9.14 -0.44
N PHE A 250 16.98 -8.37 -1.15
CA PHE A 250 16.56 -7.49 -2.23
C PHE A 250 17.53 -7.54 -3.42
N ASP A 251 17.07 -8.15 -4.49
CA ASP A 251 17.75 -8.24 -5.78
C ASP A 251 16.87 -7.69 -6.91
N LEU A 252 17.35 -7.78 -8.15
CA LEU A 252 16.59 -7.32 -9.31
C LEU A 252 15.29 -8.14 -9.50
N THR A 253 15.29 -9.42 -9.15
CA THR A 253 14.10 -10.27 -9.24
C THR A 253 13.02 -9.80 -8.27
N GLU A 254 13.40 -9.45 -7.05
CA GLU A 254 12.50 -8.85 -6.05
C GLU A 254 11.97 -7.50 -6.53
N ALA A 255 12.85 -6.65 -7.07
CA ALA A 255 12.45 -5.36 -7.63
C ALA A 255 11.45 -5.52 -8.80
N GLN A 256 11.66 -6.52 -9.66
CA GLN A 256 10.75 -6.86 -10.74
C GLN A 256 9.40 -7.36 -10.21
N GLN A 257 9.38 -8.20 -9.17
CA GLN A 257 8.14 -8.68 -8.56
C GLN A 257 7.33 -7.55 -7.94
N LEU A 258 7.99 -6.65 -7.21
CA LEU A 258 7.34 -5.48 -6.60
C LEU A 258 6.78 -4.48 -7.63
N THR A 259 7.27 -4.51 -8.87
CA THR A 259 6.87 -3.61 -9.96
C THR A 259 6.15 -4.35 -11.10
N ALA A 260 5.77 -5.61 -10.90
CA ALA A 260 5.32 -6.50 -11.97
C ALA A 260 3.93 -6.17 -12.51
N GLU A 261 3.09 -5.48 -11.75
CA GLU A 261 1.68 -5.33 -12.09
C GLU A 261 1.40 -4.00 -12.82
N GLU A 262 0.79 -4.10 -14.00
CA GLU A 262 0.41 -2.98 -14.85
C GLU A 262 -1.03 -2.53 -14.53
N GLN A 263 -1.24 -1.23 -14.33
CA GLN A 263 -2.58 -0.66 -14.46
C GLN A 263 -2.83 -0.41 -15.94
N VAL A 264 -3.60 -1.30 -16.57
CA VAL A 264 -4.08 -1.06 -17.94
C VAL A 264 -5.35 -0.22 -17.83
N GLU A 265 -5.35 0.98 -18.42
CA GLU A 265 -6.57 1.75 -18.61
C GLU A 265 -7.55 0.94 -19.47
N LYS A 266 -8.66 0.54 -18.86
CA LYS A 266 -9.76 -0.09 -19.58
C LYS A 266 -10.83 0.96 -19.84
N TRP A 267 -10.90 1.42 -21.08
CA TRP A 267 -12.04 2.21 -21.56
C TRP A 267 -13.32 1.39 -21.42
N VAL A 268 -14.26 1.88 -20.61
CA VAL A 268 -15.60 1.31 -20.49
C VAL A 268 -16.56 2.33 -21.10
N ASP A 269 -16.96 2.01 -22.33
CA ASP A 269 -17.80 2.80 -23.25
C ASP A 269 -17.18 4.15 -23.65
N GLY A 270 -16.96 4.32 -24.96
CA GLY A 270 -16.24 5.45 -25.55
C GLY A 270 -16.86 6.82 -25.35
#